data_AF-A0A8J3YDP9-F1
#
_entry.id   AF-A0A8J3YDP9-F1
#
_cell.length_a   1.000
_cell.length_b   1.000
_cell.length_c   1.000
_cell.angle_alpha   90.00
_cell.angle_beta   90.00
_cell.angle_gamma   90.00
#
_symmetry.space_group_name_H-M   'P 1'
#
loop_
_entity.id
_entity.type
_entity.pdbx_description
1 polymer ?
#
loop_
_entity_poly.entity_id
_entity_poly.type
_entity_poly.pdbx_seq_one_letter_code
_entity_poly.pdbx_strand_id
1 'polypeptide(L)'
;MTVQPTRADKFSFGLWTVGWTARDPFGDATRAPLDPAEAVHRLSELGAYGITFHDDDVVPFGSDEHTRDGHLARFRKALDETGLVVPMVTTNLFTHPVFKDGGFTSNDRSVRRFALRKVMRNLDLAAELGARTFVMWGGREGSEYDSAKDVQAALDRYREAVDTLAQYSVDRGYGIRFALEPKPNEPRGDILLPTVGHALAFIAQLQHHELVGVNPEVGHEQMSNLNYTHGIAQALWQGKLFHLDLNGQHGPKFDQDLVFGHGDLLNAFSLVDLLEHGGPGGGPAYDGPRHFDYKPSRTEDYAGVWESAKANMRMYLLLKERAQAFRADPEVREALAASGVAELAEPTLAEGETITDFLADRGTFEEFDPDAAAERGFGFVRLNQLAIDHVLRAR
;
A
#
# COMPACT_ATOMS: atom_id res chain seq x y z
N MET A 1 17.76 0.19 -23.15
CA MET A 1 18.81 0.58 -22.19
C MET A 1 18.52 -0.07 -20.85
N THR A 2 19.52 -0.43 -20.05
CA THR A 2 19.31 -0.99 -18.72
C THR A 2 18.87 0.14 -17.78
N VAL A 3 17.60 0.15 -17.37
CA VAL A 3 17.09 1.16 -16.43
C VAL A 3 17.64 0.82 -15.05
N GLN A 4 18.35 1.76 -14.43
CA GLN A 4 18.89 1.65 -13.08
C GLN A 4 18.05 2.52 -12.14
N PRO A 5 17.72 2.06 -10.93
CA PRO A 5 16.97 2.86 -9.97
C PRO A 5 17.79 4.07 -9.52
N THR A 6 17.10 5.16 -9.28
CA THR A 6 17.65 6.38 -8.70
C THR A 6 16.87 6.75 -7.44
N ARG A 7 17.42 7.61 -6.58
CA ARG A 7 16.69 8.09 -5.40
C ARG A 7 15.41 8.86 -5.74
N ALA A 8 15.32 9.41 -6.96
CA ALA A 8 14.12 10.09 -7.43
C ALA A 8 12.94 9.14 -7.67
N ASP A 9 13.20 7.84 -7.88
CA ASP A 9 12.17 6.82 -8.01
C ASP A 9 11.51 6.46 -6.67
N LYS A 10 12.10 6.90 -5.54
CA LYS A 10 11.60 6.72 -4.17
C LYS A 10 11.29 5.27 -3.80
N PHE A 11 12.07 4.32 -4.32
CA PHE A 11 11.99 2.92 -3.90
C PHE A 11 12.42 2.77 -2.44
N SER A 12 11.63 2.02 -1.67
CA SER A 12 11.93 1.73 -0.27
C SER A 12 11.54 0.30 0.09
N PHE A 13 12.14 -0.22 1.15
CA PHE A 13 11.95 -1.60 1.62
C PHE A 13 11.79 -1.63 3.13
N GLY A 14 10.91 -2.50 3.62
CA GLY A 14 10.84 -2.83 5.03
C GLY A 14 12.04 -3.65 5.45
N LEU A 15 12.62 -3.38 6.61
CA LEU A 15 13.70 -4.19 7.16
C LEU A 15 13.29 -5.66 7.29
N TRP A 16 12.02 -5.91 7.62
CA TRP A 16 11.43 -7.25 7.74
C TRP A 16 11.34 -8.00 6.40
N THR A 17 11.47 -7.33 5.26
CA THR A 17 11.35 -7.95 3.92
C THR A 17 12.61 -8.76 3.60
N VAL A 18 13.71 -8.08 3.28
CA VAL A 18 15.03 -8.68 3.05
C VAL A 18 15.60 -9.35 4.31
N GLY A 19 15.13 -8.95 5.50
CA GLY A 19 15.47 -9.56 6.78
C GLY A 19 14.65 -10.81 7.13
N TRP A 20 13.67 -11.20 6.32
CA TRP A 20 12.86 -12.39 6.62
C TRP A 20 13.72 -13.66 6.56
N THR A 21 13.78 -14.35 7.70
CA THR A 21 14.57 -15.58 7.90
C THR A 21 13.95 -16.82 7.25
N ALA A 22 12.81 -16.67 6.57
CA ALA A 22 12.09 -17.75 5.90
C ALA A 22 11.55 -18.84 6.83
N ARG A 23 11.21 -18.47 8.06
CA ARG A 23 10.31 -19.28 8.90
C ARG A 23 8.88 -19.06 8.46
N ASP A 24 8.22 -20.14 8.06
CA ASP A 24 6.81 -20.18 7.70
C ASP A 24 6.03 -21.08 8.69
N PRO A 25 4.70 -21.25 8.57
CA PRO A 25 3.92 -22.07 9.49
C PRO A 25 4.29 -23.56 9.53
N PHE A 26 5.07 -24.06 8.56
CA PHE A 26 5.36 -25.48 8.34
C PHE A 26 6.85 -25.83 8.38
N GLY A 27 7.74 -24.86 8.60
CA GLY A 27 9.18 -25.11 8.65
C GLY A 27 9.98 -24.07 9.41
N ASP A 28 11.14 -24.50 9.90
CA ASP A 28 12.12 -23.62 10.53
C ASP A 28 12.72 -22.61 9.53
N ALA A 29 13.40 -21.59 10.06
CA ALA A 29 14.13 -20.61 9.27
C ALA A 29 15.18 -21.27 8.36
N THR A 30 15.33 -20.76 7.14
CA THR A 30 16.37 -21.19 6.19
C THR A 30 17.53 -20.19 6.09
N ARG A 31 17.39 -19.01 6.69
CA ARG A 31 18.41 -17.96 6.72
C ARG A 31 18.66 -17.45 8.14
N ALA A 32 19.90 -17.07 8.42
CA ALA A 32 20.25 -16.39 9.67
C ALA A 32 19.62 -14.98 9.71
N PRO A 33 19.39 -14.38 10.89
CA PRO A 33 18.95 -12.99 10.99
C PRO A 33 19.91 -12.02 10.29
N LEU A 34 19.35 -11.02 9.60
CA LEU A 34 20.11 -9.95 8.95
C LEU A 34 20.37 -8.82 9.95
N ASP A 35 21.61 -8.31 9.99
CA ASP A 35 21.91 -7.12 10.80
C ASP A 35 21.28 -5.86 10.16
N PRO A 36 20.55 -5.03 10.93
CA PRO A 36 19.90 -3.83 10.37
C PRO A 36 20.85 -2.85 9.68
N ALA A 37 22.08 -2.69 10.17
CA ALA A 37 23.06 -1.81 9.54
C ALA A 37 23.58 -2.41 8.22
N GLU A 38 23.74 -3.73 8.14
CA GLU A 38 24.05 -4.41 6.87
C GLU A 38 22.93 -4.19 5.84
N ALA A 39 21.67 -4.36 6.25
CA ALA A 39 20.51 -4.13 5.37
C ALA A 39 20.51 -2.72 4.77
N VAL A 40 20.80 -1.69 5.58
CA VAL A 40 20.90 -0.29 5.14
C VAL A 40 21.97 -0.12 4.05
N HIS A 41 23.19 -0.63 4.27
CA HIS A 41 24.26 -0.55 3.28
C HIS A 41 23.89 -1.26 1.98
N ARG A 42 23.37 -2.49 2.07
CA ARG A 42 23.01 -3.30 0.91
C ARG A 42 21.88 -2.67 0.11
N LEU A 43 20.81 -2.20 0.75
CA LEU A 43 19.71 -1.52 0.06
C LEU A 43 20.17 -0.22 -0.61
N SER A 44 21.07 0.54 0.04
CA SER A 44 21.68 1.73 -0.57
C SER A 44 22.49 1.40 -1.82
N GLU A 45 23.33 0.35 -1.77
CA GLU A 45 24.13 -0.11 -2.92
C GLU A 45 23.25 -0.50 -4.12
N LEU A 46 22.05 -1.04 -3.84
CA LEU A 46 21.09 -1.44 -4.88
C LEU A 46 20.26 -0.28 -5.44
N GLY A 47 20.35 0.91 -4.84
CA GLY A 47 19.66 2.13 -5.32
C GLY A 47 18.37 2.47 -4.60
N ALA A 48 18.07 1.86 -3.46
CA ALA A 48 16.95 2.28 -2.63
C ALA A 48 17.14 3.72 -2.13
N TYR A 49 16.03 4.44 -1.98
CA TYR A 49 15.98 5.78 -1.39
C TYR A 49 15.81 5.73 0.12
N GLY A 50 15.07 4.74 0.63
CA GLY A 50 14.77 4.64 2.05
C GLY A 50 14.52 3.22 2.55
N ILE A 51 14.50 3.11 3.88
CA ILE A 51 14.20 1.88 4.61
C ILE A 51 13.11 2.15 5.64
N THR A 52 12.23 1.20 5.86
CA THR A 52 11.16 1.27 6.88
C THR A 52 11.34 0.11 7.87
N PHE A 53 10.71 0.16 9.04
CA PHE A 53 10.83 -0.91 10.04
C PHE A 53 9.67 -0.90 11.03
N HIS A 54 9.39 -2.06 11.64
CA HIS A 54 8.72 -2.14 12.93
C HIS A 54 9.72 -1.87 14.05
N ASP A 55 9.25 -1.31 15.16
CA ASP A 55 10.05 -1.15 16.38
C ASP A 55 10.87 -2.40 16.74
N ASP A 56 10.22 -3.56 16.74
CA ASP A 56 10.83 -4.83 17.14
C ASP A 56 11.83 -5.40 16.10
N ASP A 57 11.90 -4.84 14.89
CA ASP A 57 12.85 -5.27 13.84
C ASP A 57 14.25 -4.69 14.09
N VAL A 58 14.33 -3.46 14.61
CA VAL A 58 15.61 -2.77 14.90
C VAL A 58 16.03 -3.01 16.34
N VAL A 59 15.07 -3.00 17.26
CA VAL A 59 15.31 -3.15 18.71
C VAL A 59 14.56 -4.38 19.20
N PRO A 60 15.25 -5.45 19.61
CA PRO A 60 14.57 -6.65 20.10
C PRO A 60 13.63 -6.33 21.27
N PHE A 61 12.43 -6.91 21.23
CA PHE A 61 11.41 -6.71 22.26
C PHE A 61 11.97 -7.02 23.66
N GLY A 62 11.74 -6.12 24.62
CA GLY A 62 12.20 -6.28 26.01
C GLY A 62 13.65 -5.82 26.27
N SER A 63 14.36 -5.29 25.28
CA SER A 63 15.66 -4.63 25.48
C SER A 63 15.55 -3.49 26.49
N ASP A 64 16.54 -3.39 27.40
CA ASP A 64 16.70 -2.23 28.26
C ASP A 64 17.12 -0.98 27.46
N GLU A 65 17.07 0.21 28.07
CA GLU A 65 17.37 1.47 27.37
C GLU A 65 18.81 1.52 26.86
N HIS A 66 19.78 0.95 27.58
CA HIS A 66 21.17 0.96 27.14
C HIS A 66 21.37 0.12 25.87
N THR A 67 20.77 -1.08 25.85
CA THR A 67 20.80 -1.99 24.70
C THR A 67 20.05 -1.38 23.52
N ARG A 68 18.87 -0.81 23.77
CA ARG A 68 18.07 -0.07 22.77
C ARG A 68 18.88 1.05 22.13
N ASP A 69 19.52 1.91 22.92
CA ASP A 69 20.31 3.02 22.42
C ASP A 69 21.49 2.55 21.58
N GLY A 70 22.12 1.43 21.96
CA GLY A 70 23.18 0.80 21.18
C GLY A 70 22.72 0.35 19.78
N HIS A 71 21.56 -0.32 19.69
CA HIS A 71 20.98 -0.71 18.40
C HIS A 71 20.64 0.50 17.53
N LEU A 72 19.98 1.52 18.11
CA LEU A 72 19.61 2.73 17.38
C LEU A 72 20.82 3.55 16.94
N ALA A 73 21.88 3.63 17.75
CA ALA A 73 23.11 4.32 17.37
C ALA A 73 23.79 3.66 16.17
N ARG A 74 23.84 2.32 16.12
CA ARG A 74 24.38 1.57 14.97
C ARG A 74 23.52 1.79 13.73
N PHE A 75 22.21 1.75 13.86
CA PHE A 75 21.28 1.95 12.76
C PHE A 75 21.38 3.38 12.18
N ARG A 76 21.37 4.41 13.04
CA ARG A 76 21.53 5.81 12.64
C ARG A 76 22.85 6.06 11.93
N LYS A 77 23.94 5.50 12.45
CA LYS A 77 25.25 5.62 11.80
C LYS A 77 25.23 5.08 10.37
N ALA A 78 24.59 3.92 10.13
CA ALA A 78 24.46 3.38 8.77
C ALA A 78 23.58 4.26 7.87
N LEU A 79 22.51 4.86 8.39
CA LEU A 79 21.70 5.83 7.67
C LEU A 79 22.53 7.07 7.28
N ASP A 80 23.34 7.60 8.20
CA ASP A 80 24.22 8.75 7.95
C ASP A 80 25.30 8.45 6.91
N GLU A 81 25.93 7.26 6.98
CA GLU A 81 26.99 6.84 6.06
C GLU A 81 26.48 6.61 4.63
N THR A 82 25.25 6.11 4.49
CA THR A 82 24.64 5.80 3.19
C THR A 82 23.79 6.94 2.65
N GLY A 83 23.26 7.80 3.53
CA GLY A 83 22.25 8.81 3.22
C GLY A 83 20.85 8.24 2.97
N LEU A 84 20.57 6.97 3.28
CA LEU A 84 19.21 6.43 3.20
C LEU A 84 18.30 7.15 4.20
N VAL A 85 17.06 7.42 3.79
CA VAL A 85 16.07 8.03 4.69
C VAL A 85 15.13 6.99 5.29
N VAL A 86 14.40 7.38 6.33
CA VAL A 86 13.31 6.60 6.91
C VAL A 86 11.99 7.30 6.58
N PRO A 87 11.31 6.96 5.46
CA PRO A 87 10.10 7.68 5.06
C PRO A 87 8.88 7.29 5.91
N MET A 88 8.89 6.06 6.43
CA MET A 88 7.79 5.44 7.16
C MET A 88 8.33 4.55 8.29
N VAL A 89 7.60 4.52 9.41
CA VAL A 89 7.80 3.59 10.54
C VAL A 89 6.44 2.98 10.91
N THR A 90 6.45 1.75 11.41
CA THR A 90 5.26 1.03 11.88
C THR A 90 5.55 0.34 13.23
N THR A 91 4.55 -0.21 13.92
CA THR A 91 4.73 -0.90 15.20
C THR A 91 4.27 -2.34 15.12
N ASN A 92 5.08 -3.27 15.62
CA ASN A 92 4.68 -4.67 15.71
C ASN A 92 3.67 -4.85 16.85
N LEU A 93 2.40 -5.04 16.48
CA LEU A 93 1.29 -5.38 17.38
C LEU A 93 0.73 -6.79 17.09
N PHE A 94 1.56 -7.69 16.57
CA PHE A 94 1.06 -8.99 16.06
C PHE A 94 1.91 -10.21 16.42
N THR A 95 3.20 -10.04 16.71
CA THR A 95 4.12 -11.16 16.98
C THR A 95 4.03 -11.65 18.43
N HIS A 96 4.16 -10.75 19.41
CA HIS A 96 4.20 -11.15 20.82
C HIS A 96 2.87 -11.78 21.27
N PRO A 97 2.86 -12.90 22.03
CA PRO A 97 1.62 -13.60 22.41
C PRO A 97 0.56 -12.76 23.14
N VAL A 98 0.96 -11.63 23.73
CA VAL A 98 0.04 -10.66 24.36
C VAL A 98 -1.00 -10.12 23.37
N PHE A 99 -0.65 -10.02 22.08
CA PHE A 99 -1.51 -9.48 21.03
C PHE A 99 -2.33 -10.54 20.28
N LYS A 100 -2.44 -11.76 20.83
CA LYS A 100 -3.15 -12.88 20.17
C LYS A 100 -4.62 -12.58 19.80
N ASP A 101 -5.27 -11.64 20.48
CA ASP A 101 -6.64 -11.17 20.20
C ASP A 101 -6.67 -9.71 19.69
N GLY A 102 -5.54 -9.19 19.23
CA GLY A 102 -5.38 -7.79 18.83
C GLY A 102 -4.56 -6.98 19.83
N GLY A 103 -4.13 -5.81 19.38
CA GLY A 103 -3.64 -4.71 20.18
C GLY A 103 -4.77 -3.77 20.55
N PHE A 104 -5.24 -2.96 19.59
CA PHE A 104 -6.24 -1.90 19.86
C PHE A 104 -7.64 -2.43 20.13
N THR A 105 -7.99 -3.59 19.58
CA THR A 105 -9.32 -4.20 19.70
C THR A 105 -9.31 -5.52 20.49
N SER A 106 -8.23 -5.77 21.23
CA SER A 106 -8.21 -6.85 22.23
C SER A 106 -9.40 -6.74 23.17
N ASN A 107 -10.05 -7.87 23.46
CA ASN A 107 -11.10 -7.90 24.47
C ASN A 107 -10.53 -7.50 25.86
N ASP A 108 -9.26 -7.79 26.13
CA ASP A 108 -8.55 -7.39 27.34
C ASP A 108 -8.16 -5.89 27.31
N ARG A 109 -8.76 -5.10 28.21
CA ARG A 109 -8.49 -3.65 28.32
C ARG A 109 -7.04 -3.33 28.65
N SER A 110 -6.34 -4.18 29.42
CA SER A 110 -4.94 -3.95 29.77
C SER A 110 -4.04 -4.02 28.52
N VAL A 111 -4.34 -4.93 27.59
CA VAL A 111 -3.63 -5.08 26.31
C VAL A 111 -3.85 -3.87 25.42
N ARG A 112 -5.08 -3.36 25.30
CA ARG A 112 -5.37 -2.13 24.53
C ARG A 112 -4.54 -0.93 25.01
N ARG A 113 -4.42 -0.76 26.32
CA ARG A 113 -3.61 0.31 26.93
C ARG A 113 -2.12 0.11 26.69
N PHE A 114 -1.64 -1.13 26.74
CA PHE A 114 -0.25 -1.46 26.43
C PHE A 114 0.08 -1.18 24.95
N ALA A 115 -0.79 -1.60 24.02
CA ALA A 115 -0.64 -1.35 22.59
C ALA A 115 -0.51 0.15 22.29
N LEU A 116 -1.39 0.99 22.84
CA LEU A 116 -1.32 2.44 22.71
C LEU A 116 0.04 3.01 23.15
N ARG A 117 0.55 2.57 24.30
CA ARG A 117 1.86 3.03 24.80
C ARG A 117 3.03 2.56 23.94
N LYS A 118 2.96 1.34 23.39
CA LYS A 118 3.97 0.82 22.45
C LYS A 118 4.04 1.69 21.20
N VAL A 119 2.89 2.03 20.62
CA VAL A 119 2.80 2.88 19.43
C VAL A 119 3.27 4.32 19.72
N MET A 120 2.86 4.93 20.83
CA MET A 120 3.34 6.27 21.22
C MET A 120 4.87 6.34 21.34
N ARG A 121 5.49 5.33 21.97
CA ARG A 121 6.96 5.26 22.08
C ARG A 121 7.64 5.18 20.72
N ASN A 122 7.02 4.48 19.77
CA ASN A 122 7.57 4.34 18.43
C ASN A 122 7.28 5.56 17.53
N LEU A 123 6.17 6.27 17.73
CA LEU A 123 5.91 7.57 17.10
C LEU A 123 6.99 8.59 17.44
N ASP A 124 7.46 8.61 18.69
CA ASP A 124 8.57 9.48 19.11
C ASP A 124 9.85 9.17 18.30
N LEU A 125 10.17 7.88 18.12
CA LEU A 125 11.32 7.44 17.32
C LEU A 125 11.13 7.75 15.82
N ALA A 126 9.92 7.55 15.30
CA ALA A 126 9.58 7.88 13.91
C ALA A 126 9.82 9.37 13.62
N ALA A 127 9.35 10.25 14.53
CA ALA A 127 9.56 11.68 14.42
C ALA A 127 11.06 12.05 14.53
N GLU A 128 11.80 11.42 15.44
CA GLU A 128 13.26 11.63 15.58
C GLU A 128 14.03 11.26 14.30
N LEU A 129 13.62 10.20 13.61
CA LEU A 129 14.25 9.75 12.35
C LEU A 129 13.71 10.48 11.10
N GLY A 130 12.78 11.42 11.28
CA GLY A 130 12.24 12.24 10.19
C GLY A 130 11.17 11.54 9.33
N ALA A 131 10.60 10.44 9.80
CA ALA A 131 9.49 9.78 9.11
C ALA A 131 8.27 10.70 8.99
N ARG A 132 7.59 10.63 7.85
CA ARG A 132 6.42 11.47 7.54
C ARG A 132 5.11 10.68 7.52
N THR A 133 5.21 9.36 7.44
CA THR A 133 4.07 8.45 7.52
C THR A 133 4.27 7.45 8.65
N PHE A 134 3.20 7.15 9.38
CA PHE A 134 3.16 6.05 10.33
C PHE A 134 2.10 5.04 9.89
N VAL A 135 2.54 3.85 9.49
CA VAL A 135 1.63 2.79 9.04
C VAL A 135 1.07 2.03 10.24
N MET A 136 -0.20 1.64 10.15
CA MET A 136 -0.91 0.88 11.18
C MET A 136 -1.59 -0.32 10.52
N TRP A 137 -0.91 -1.46 10.55
CA TRP A 137 -1.49 -2.74 10.16
C TRP A 137 -2.10 -3.46 11.37
N GLY A 138 -3.42 -3.59 11.35
CA GLY A 138 -4.21 -4.25 12.39
C GLY A 138 -4.25 -5.78 12.27
N GLY A 139 -3.13 -6.45 11.97
CA GLY A 139 -3.12 -7.87 11.61
C GLY A 139 -3.75 -8.84 12.62
N ARG A 140 -3.85 -8.46 13.91
CA ARG A 140 -4.51 -9.27 14.95
C ARG A 140 -5.90 -8.75 15.34
N GLU A 141 -6.36 -7.64 14.79
CA GLU A 141 -7.67 -7.04 15.08
C GLU A 141 -8.75 -7.78 14.28
N GLY A 142 -9.47 -8.72 14.91
CA GLY A 142 -10.38 -9.60 14.18
C GLY A 142 -10.91 -10.76 15.01
N SER A 143 -11.36 -11.81 14.33
CA SER A 143 -11.91 -13.01 14.97
C SER A 143 -11.80 -14.26 14.12
N GLU A 144 -11.82 -15.42 14.77
CA GLU A 144 -12.06 -16.73 14.13
C GLU A 144 -13.53 -17.18 14.30
N TYR A 145 -14.28 -16.53 15.20
CA TYR A 145 -15.68 -16.85 15.52
C TYR A 145 -16.46 -15.56 15.73
N ASP A 146 -17.60 -15.39 15.04
CA ASP A 146 -18.39 -14.15 15.05
C ASP A 146 -18.78 -13.69 16.46
N SER A 147 -19.21 -14.61 17.31
CA SER A 147 -19.62 -14.30 18.69
C SER A 147 -18.47 -13.88 19.62
N ALA A 148 -17.21 -14.06 19.21
CA ALA A 148 -16.04 -13.72 20.03
C ALA A 148 -15.69 -12.22 19.99
N LYS A 149 -16.23 -11.46 19.01
CA LYS A 149 -15.93 -10.04 18.83
C LYS A 149 -17.20 -9.24 18.59
N ASP A 150 -17.51 -8.33 19.51
CA ASP A 150 -18.47 -7.26 19.22
C ASP A 150 -17.79 -6.27 18.27
N VAL A 151 -18.13 -6.34 16.98
CA VAL A 151 -17.52 -5.52 15.94
C VAL A 151 -17.79 -4.03 16.15
N GLN A 152 -18.98 -3.65 16.65
CA GLN A 152 -19.27 -2.23 16.91
C GLN A 152 -18.39 -1.70 18.03
N ALA A 153 -18.27 -2.46 19.12
CA ALA A 153 -17.37 -2.10 20.21
C ALA A 153 -15.91 -2.08 19.75
N ALA A 154 -15.48 -3.02 18.89
CA ALA A 154 -14.13 -3.08 18.35
C ALA A 154 -13.80 -1.86 17.49
N LEU A 155 -14.69 -1.46 16.58
CA LEU A 155 -14.53 -0.26 15.75
C LEU A 155 -14.48 1.02 16.61
N ASP A 156 -15.30 1.10 17.67
CA ASP A 156 -15.22 2.21 18.62
C ASP A 156 -13.86 2.29 19.33
N ARG A 157 -13.25 1.14 19.70
CA ARG A 157 -11.90 1.11 20.32
C ARG A 157 -10.81 1.41 19.31
N TYR A 158 -10.96 0.95 18.07
CA TYR A 158 -10.04 1.26 16.99
C TYR A 158 -10.02 2.78 16.74
N ARG A 159 -11.19 3.41 16.65
CA ARG A 159 -11.32 4.87 16.52
C ARG A 159 -10.70 5.61 17.69
N GLU A 160 -11.04 5.20 18.92
CA GLU A 160 -10.44 5.77 20.14
C GLU A 160 -8.91 5.74 20.08
N ALA A 161 -8.32 4.64 19.62
CA ALA A 161 -6.88 4.51 19.52
C ALA A 161 -6.28 5.42 18.44
N VAL A 162 -6.83 5.41 17.23
CA VAL A 162 -6.33 6.23 16.11
C VAL A 162 -6.45 7.72 16.41
N ASP A 163 -7.61 8.17 16.94
CA ASP A 163 -7.80 9.58 17.31
C ASP A 163 -6.84 9.99 18.44
N THR A 164 -6.62 9.13 19.44
CA THR A 164 -5.65 9.41 20.52
C THR A 164 -4.23 9.58 19.98
N LEU A 165 -3.81 8.72 19.04
CA LEU A 165 -2.47 8.78 18.44
C LEU A 165 -2.32 9.99 17.51
N ALA A 166 -3.37 10.34 16.76
CA ALA A 166 -3.41 11.54 15.94
C ALA A 166 -3.31 12.81 16.80
N GLN A 167 -4.11 12.92 17.87
CA GLN A 167 -4.03 14.04 18.80
C GLN A 167 -2.65 14.12 19.47
N TYR A 168 -2.06 12.99 19.86
CA TYR A 168 -0.69 12.95 20.39
C TYR A 168 0.33 13.51 19.39
N SER A 169 0.26 13.13 18.11
CA SER A 169 1.12 13.68 17.05
C SER A 169 0.93 15.19 16.86
N VAL A 170 -0.31 15.68 16.93
CA VAL A 170 -0.64 17.11 16.86
C VAL A 170 -0.03 17.88 18.03
N ASP A 171 -0.27 17.42 19.27
CA ASP A 171 0.22 18.08 20.50
C ASP A 171 1.75 18.14 20.55
N ARG A 172 2.42 17.12 19.99
CA ARG A 172 3.87 17.04 19.92
C ARG A 172 4.46 17.76 18.70
N GLY A 173 3.63 18.21 17.76
CA GLY A 173 4.05 18.91 16.55
C GLY A 173 4.85 18.04 15.59
N TYR A 174 4.60 16.72 15.54
CA TYR A 174 5.40 15.80 14.71
C TYR A 174 5.13 15.95 13.20
N GLY A 175 3.92 16.37 12.82
CA GLY A 175 3.53 16.49 11.41
C GLY A 175 3.53 15.16 10.66
N ILE A 176 3.27 14.06 11.37
CA ILE A 176 3.15 12.70 10.82
C ILE A 176 1.72 12.49 10.31
N ARG A 177 1.58 11.89 9.12
CA ARG A 177 0.32 11.32 8.63
C ARG A 177 0.22 9.84 9.01
N PHE A 178 -0.98 9.37 9.24
CA PHE A 178 -1.25 7.97 9.57
C PHE A 178 -1.83 7.24 8.37
N ALA A 179 -1.41 5.99 8.14
CA ALA A 179 -1.93 5.18 7.05
C ALA A 179 -2.41 3.82 7.56
N LEU A 180 -3.72 3.56 7.47
CA LEU A 180 -4.31 2.27 7.83
C LEU A 180 -4.08 1.25 6.72
N GLU A 181 -3.60 0.07 7.07
CA GLU A 181 -3.33 -1.00 6.13
C GLU A 181 -4.43 -2.08 6.22
N PRO A 182 -5.35 -2.13 5.25
CA PRO A 182 -6.38 -3.15 5.21
C PRO A 182 -5.80 -4.50 4.79
N LYS A 183 -6.33 -5.57 5.37
CA LYS A 183 -6.06 -6.96 4.98
C LYS A 183 -7.29 -7.80 5.27
N PRO A 184 -7.74 -8.71 4.39
CA PRO A 184 -8.99 -9.43 4.60
C PRO A 184 -8.91 -10.49 5.70
N ASN A 185 -7.81 -11.24 5.74
CA ASN A 185 -7.57 -12.33 6.67
C ASN A 185 -6.06 -12.58 6.78
N GLU A 186 -5.68 -13.53 7.64
CA GLU A 186 -4.31 -13.92 7.95
C GLU A 186 -3.51 -12.83 8.69
N PRO A 187 -3.20 -13.02 9.98
CA PRO A 187 -3.29 -14.28 10.72
C PRO A 187 -4.65 -14.54 11.43
N ARG A 188 -5.60 -13.60 11.42
CA ARG A 188 -6.97 -13.88 11.92
C ARG A 188 -7.82 -14.55 10.85
N GLY A 189 -8.90 -15.23 11.27
CA GLY A 189 -9.91 -15.76 10.34
C GLY A 189 -10.50 -14.67 9.47
N ASP A 190 -11.00 -13.61 10.09
CA ASP A 190 -11.43 -12.37 9.46
C ASP A 190 -10.83 -11.18 10.21
N ILE A 191 -10.15 -10.29 9.49
CA ILE A 191 -9.55 -9.06 10.02
C ILE A 191 -10.53 -7.89 9.87
N LEU A 192 -10.59 -7.01 10.87
CA LEU A 192 -11.37 -5.78 10.80
C LEU A 192 -10.79 -4.83 9.74
N LEU A 193 -11.66 -4.11 9.03
CA LEU A 193 -11.28 -3.26 7.89
C LEU A 193 -10.64 -4.07 6.75
N PRO A 194 -11.36 -5.06 6.18
CA PRO A 194 -10.76 -6.10 5.34
C PRO A 194 -10.28 -5.61 3.97
N THR A 195 -10.72 -4.45 3.50
CA THR A 195 -10.35 -3.90 2.20
C THR A 195 -10.18 -2.38 2.25
N VAL A 196 -9.59 -1.80 1.19
CA VAL A 196 -9.46 -0.34 1.01
C VAL A 196 -10.77 0.40 1.29
N GLY A 197 -11.89 -0.09 0.75
CA GLY A 197 -13.19 0.56 0.94
C GLY A 197 -13.63 0.64 2.41
N HIS A 198 -13.40 -0.43 3.18
CA HIS A 198 -13.76 -0.47 4.59
C HIS A 198 -12.88 0.48 5.42
N ALA A 199 -11.56 0.50 5.14
CA ALA A 199 -10.64 1.41 5.80
C ALA A 199 -10.98 2.88 5.50
N LEU A 200 -11.29 3.23 4.24
CA LEU A 200 -11.72 4.58 3.86
C LEU A 200 -13.02 4.99 4.57
N ALA A 201 -14.00 4.11 4.63
CA ALA A 201 -15.27 4.38 5.32
C ALA A 201 -15.06 4.58 6.84
N PHE A 202 -14.18 3.80 7.46
CA PHE A 202 -13.81 3.97 8.85
C PHE A 202 -13.08 5.29 9.11
N ILE A 203 -12.15 5.68 8.23
CA ILE A 203 -11.40 6.94 8.33
C ILE A 203 -12.35 8.15 8.35
N ALA A 204 -13.43 8.11 7.57
CA ALA A 204 -14.43 9.18 7.54
C ALA A 204 -15.17 9.38 8.88
N GLN A 205 -15.04 8.45 9.84
CA GLN A 205 -15.65 8.52 11.17
C GLN A 205 -14.68 9.00 12.27
N LEU A 206 -13.43 9.32 11.91
CA LEU A 206 -12.40 9.76 12.84
C LEU A 206 -12.49 11.27 13.11
N GLN A 207 -12.06 11.70 14.28
CA GLN A 207 -11.97 13.13 14.64
C GLN A 207 -10.89 13.84 13.81
N HIS A 208 -9.77 13.16 13.56
CA HIS A 208 -8.64 13.68 12.78
C HIS A 208 -8.57 13.02 11.40
N HIS A 209 -9.72 12.84 10.73
CA HIS A 209 -9.80 12.11 9.47
C HIS A 209 -8.85 12.68 8.39
N GLU A 210 -8.55 13.97 8.40
CA GLU A 210 -7.58 14.65 7.52
C GLU A 210 -6.13 14.17 7.69
N LEU A 211 -5.76 13.69 8.88
CA LEU A 211 -4.42 13.16 9.18
C LEU A 211 -4.30 11.66 8.86
N VAL A 212 -5.40 11.00 8.51
CA VAL A 212 -5.46 9.55 8.28
C VAL A 212 -5.84 9.25 6.82
N GLY A 213 -5.07 8.35 6.22
CA GLY A 213 -5.29 7.76 4.91
C GLY A 213 -5.08 6.25 4.95
N VAL A 214 -4.87 5.64 3.79
CA VAL A 214 -4.65 4.20 3.63
C VAL A 214 -3.22 3.88 3.18
N ASN A 215 -2.76 2.70 3.58
CA ASN A 215 -1.59 1.98 3.07
C ASN A 215 -2.07 0.66 2.45
N PRO A 216 -2.66 0.67 1.25
CA PRO A 216 -3.10 -0.56 0.59
C PRO A 216 -1.90 -1.39 0.13
N GLU A 217 -2.07 -2.71 0.10
CA GLU A 217 -1.08 -3.65 -0.42
C GLU A 217 -1.67 -4.47 -1.57
N VAL A 218 -0.87 -4.69 -2.62
CA VAL A 218 -1.26 -5.46 -3.81
C VAL A 218 -1.85 -6.83 -3.42
N GLY A 219 -1.12 -7.59 -2.59
CA GLY A 219 -1.51 -8.93 -2.19
C GLY A 219 -2.82 -8.96 -1.42
N HIS A 220 -3.01 -8.04 -0.48
CA HIS A 220 -4.18 -8.01 0.40
C HIS A 220 -5.52 -7.89 -0.35
N GLU A 221 -5.63 -6.98 -1.32
CA GLU A 221 -6.86 -6.88 -2.11
C GLU A 221 -7.02 -8.09 -3.06
N GLN A 222 -5.90 -8.60 -3.59
CA GLN A 222 -5.89 -9.79 -4.47
C GLN A 222 -6.21 -11.09 -3.71
N MET A 223 -5.99 -11.17 -2.40
CA MET A 223 -6.48 -12.26 -1.54
C MET A 223 -8.02 -12.31 -1.49
N SER A 224 -8.70 -11.18 -1.75
CA SER A 224 -10.15 -11.11 -1.94
C SER A 224 -10.55 -11.17 -3.42
N ASN A 225 -9.59 -11.42 -4.31
CA ASN A 225 -9.75 -11.39 -5.76
C ASN A 225 -10.31 -10.03 -6.28
N LEU A 226 -10.07 -8.94 -5.55
CA LEU A 226 -10.43 -7.59 -5.97
C LEU A 226 -9.40 -7.03 -6.95
N ASN A 227 -9.83 -6.08 -7.78
CA ASN A 227 -8.94 -5.36 -8.67
C ASN A 227 -8.21 -4.25 -7.90
N TYR A 228 -6.92 -4.46 -7.64
CA TYR A 228 -6.10 -3.54 -6.86
C TYR A 228 -6.01 -2.15 -7.49
N THR A 229 -5.71 -2.05 -8.79
CA THR A 229 -5.68 -0.77 -9.53
C THR A 229 -6.97 0.05 -9.35
N HIS A 230 -8.14 -0.59 -9.35
CA HIS A 230 -9.40 0.13 -9.12
C HIS A 230 -9.52 0.65 -7.67
N GLY A 231 -9.13 -0.14 -6.68
CA GLY A 231 -9.07 0.29 -5.28
C GLY A 231 -8.11 1.47 -5.08
N ILE A 232 -6.95 1.45 -5.74
CA ILE A 232 -5.99 2.56 -5.73
C ILE A 232 -6.56 3.82 -6.40
N ALA A 233 -7.26 3.67 -7.53
CA ALA A 233 -7.93 4.80 -8.18
C ALA A 233 -8.96 5.45 -7.25
N GLN A 234 -9.73 4.67 -6.49
CA GLN A 234 -10.66 5.18 -5.50
C GLN A 234 -9.94 5.90 -4.34
N ALA A 235 -8.84 5.35 -3.83
CA ALA A 235 -8.06 5.98 -2.77
C ALA A 235 -7.43 7.31 -3.23
N LEU A 236 -6.95 7.38 -4.47
CA LEU A 236 -6.49 8.62 -5.11
C LEU A 236 -7.63 9.64 -5.26
N TRP A 237 -8.79 9.20 -5.73
CA TRP A 237 -9.98 10.05 -5.88
C TRP A 237 -10.41 10.69 -4.55
N GLN A 238 -10.28 9.99 -3.43
CA GLN A 238 -10.56 10.55 -2.10
C GLN A 238 -9.41 11.38 -1.50
N GLY A 239 -8.24 11.44 -2.16
CA GLY A 239 -7.04 12.07 -1.60
C GLY A 239 -6.51 11.35 -0.36
N LYS A 240 -6.70 10.03 -0.27
CA LYS A 240 -6.40 9.20 0.91
C LYS A 240 -5.29 8.17 0.70
N LEU A 241 -4.72 8.06 -0.49
CA LEU A 241 -3.54 7.22 -0.72
C LEU A 241 -2.28 7.88 -0.12
N PHE A 242 -2.01 7.61 1.16
CA PHE A 242 -0.92 8.26 1.91
C PHE A 242 0.40 7.49 1.81
N HIS A 243 0.30 6.18 1.61
CA HIS A 243 1.39 5.25 1.33
C HIS A 243 0.80 4.07 0.52
N LEU A 244 1.64 3.15 0.05
CA LEU A 244 1.19 1.88 -0.53
C LEU A 244 2.31 0.85 -0.51
N ASP A 245 1.93 -0.42 -0.49
CA ASP A 245 2.84 -1.56 -0.49
C ASP A 245 2.71 -2.37 -1.78
N LEU A 246 3.86 -2.67 -2.37
CA LEU A 246 4.01 -3.33 -3.66
C LEU A 246 4.58 -4.73 -3.51
N ASN A 247 3.81 -5.73 -3.90
CA ASN A 247 4.24 -7.13 -3.98
C ASN A 247 3.45 -7.89 -5.05
N GLY A 248 3.43 -9.22 -4.99
CA GLY A 248 2.67 -10.06 -5.90
C GLY A 248 1.93 -11.19 -5.18
N GLN A 249 0.73 -11.47 -5.67
CA GLN A 249 -0.15 -12.53 -5.18
C GLN A 249 -0.80 -13.27 -6.35
N HIS A 250 -1.11 -14.56 -6.17
CA HIS A 250 -1.93 -15.32 -7.11
C HIS A 250 -3.30 -15.65 -6.52
N GLY A 251 -4.17 -14.64 -6.44
CA GLY A 251 -5.58 -14.76 -6.06
C GLY A 251 -5.81 -15.15 -4.60
N PRO A 252 -7.00 -15.71 -4.27
CA PRO A 252 -7.41 -16.00 -2.90
C PRO A 252 -6.71 -17.26 -2.35
N LYS A 253 -5.64 -17.04 -1.59
CA LYS A 253 -4.88 -18.04 -0.82
C LYS A 253 -4.11 -17.31 0.29
N PHE A 254 -3.23 -18.04 1.00
CA PHE A 254 -2.29 -17.42 1.93
C PHE A 254 -1.52 -16.26 1.27
N ASP A 255 -1.13 -15.29 2.07
CA ASP A 255 -0.37 -14.16 1.61
C ASP A 255 1.03 -14.59 1.16
N GLN A 256 1.31 -14.44 -0.13
CA GLN A 256 2.52 -14.97 -0.74
C GLN A 256 3.71 -14.02 -0.66
N ASP A 257 3.46 -12.71 -0.55
CA ASP A 257 4.49 -11.67 -0.52
C ASP A 257 5.51 -11.77 -1.68
N LEU A 258 5.08 -12.08 -2.91
CA LEU A 258 6.01 -12.23 -4.02
C LEU A 258 6.63 -10.88 -4.42
N VAL A 259 7.73 -10.92 -5.18
CA VAL A 259 8.25 -9.74 -5.89
C VAL A 259 7.14 -9.05 -6.69
N PHE A 260 7.10 -7.71 -6.65
CA PHE A 260 6.13 -6.91 -7.39
C PHE A 260 6.08 -7.29 -8.88
N GLY A 261 4.88 -7.57 -9.37
CA GLY A 261 4.64 -8.00 -10.75
C GLY A 261 4.83 -9.50 -11.02
N HIS A 262 5.25 -10.30 -10.03
CA HIS A 262 5.34 -11.78 -10.17
C HIS A 262 4.01 -12.49 -9.84
N GLY A 263 2.98 -11.75 -9.44
CA GLY A 263 1.59 -12.21 -9.26
C GLY A 263 0.75 -11.95 -10.52
N ASP A 264 -0.27 -11.08 -10.38
CA ASP A 264 -1.03 -10.54 -11.52
C ASP A 264 -0.23 -9.42 -12.24
N LEU A 265 0.47 -9.81 -13.32
CA LEU A 265 1.30 -8.91 -14.11
C LEU A 265 0.50 -7.82 -14.84
N LEU A 266 -0.71 -8.12 -15.30
CA LEU A 266 -1.53 -7.15 -16.05
C LEU A 266 -2.07 -6.07 -15.11
N ASN A 267 -2.50 -6.46 -13.91
CA ASN A 267 -2.89 -5.49 -12.90
C ASN A 267 -1.70 -4.64 -12.45
N ALA A 268 -0.51 -5.24 -12.23
CA ALA A 268 0.72 -4.50 -11.92
C ALA A 268 1.07 -3.46 -13.00
N PHE A 269 0.91 -3.79 -14.29
CA PHE A 269 1.09 -2.83 -15.38
C PHE A 269 0.13 -1.64 -15.27
N SER A 270 -1.17 -1.92 -15.14
CA SER A 270 -2.19 -0.86 -15.01
C SER A 270 -2.02 0.00 -13.75
N LEU A 271 -1.52 -0.59 -12.67
CA LEU A 271 -1.18 0.13 -11.44
C LEU A 271 -0.04 1.12 -11.68
N VAL A 272 1.06 0.69 -12.32
CA VAL A 272 2.19 1.57 -12.60
C VAL A 272 1.76 2.71 -13.54
N ASP A 273 0.94 2.43 -14.55
CA ASP A 273 0.35 3.46 -15.40
C ASP A 273 -0.44 4.50 -14.58
N LEU A 274 -1.32 4.04 -13.67
CA LEU A 274 -2.09 4.92 -12.78
C LEU A 274 -1.20 5.74 -11.84
N LEU A 275 -0.18 5.14 -11.21
CA LEU A 275 0.67 5.82 -10.24
C LEU A 275 1.56 6.90 -10.89
N GLU A 276 2.04 6.66 -12.12
CA GLU A 276 2.95 7.57 -12.83
C GLU A 276 2.22 8.62 -13.67
N HIS A 277 1.02 8.32 -14.17
CA HIS A 277 0.30 9.18 -15.11
C HIS A 277 -1.08 9.65 -14.61
N GLY A 278 -1.54 9.13 -13.48
CA GLY A 278 -2.87 9.41 -12.96
C GLY A 278 -3.97 8.81 -13.83
N GLY A 279 -5.20 9.32 -13.64
CA GLY A 279 -6.33 8.97 -14.51
C GLY A 279 -6.12 9.48 -15.95
N PRO A 280 -6.73 8.83 -16.96
CA PRO A 280 -6.73 9.33 -18.34
C PRO A 280 -7.16 10.81 -18.38
N GLY A 281 -6.36 11.67 -19.01
CA GLY A 281 -6.64 13.12 -19.10
C GLY A 281 -6.02 13.98 -17.98
N GLY A 282 -5.25 13.41 -17.05
CA GLY A 282 -4.47 14.16 -16.06
C GLY A 282 -5.06 14.17 -14.64
N GLY A 283 -5.65 13.06 -14.20
CA GLY A 283 -6.12 12.90 -12.82
C GLY A 283 -4.99 12.81 -11.78
N PRO A 284 -5.32 12.72 -10.47
CA PRO A 284 -4.32 12.61 -9.42
C PRO A 284 -3.39 11.42 -9.63
N ALA A 285 -2.08 11.67 -9.57
CA ALA A 285 -1.03 10.66 -9.55
C ALA A 285 -0.44 10.55 -8.13
N TYR A 286 0.46 9.58 -7.91
CA TYR A 286 1.05 9.35 -6.60
C TYR A 286 2.51 9.78 -6.55
N ASP A 287 2.89 10.55 -5.53
CA ASP A 287 4.23 11.11 -5.35
C ASP A 287 5.01 10.50 -4.17
N GLY A 288 4.38 9.65 -3.36
CA GLY A 288 4.99 9.03 -2.19
C GLY A 288 5.97 7.89 -2.53
N PRO A 289 6.50 7.21 -1.50
CA PRO A 289 7.41 6.07 -1.68
C PRO A 289 6.76 4.92 -2.44
N ARG A 290 7.54 4.25 -3.29
CA ARG A 290 7.20 2.95 -3.87
C ARG A 290 7.80 1.90 -2.95
N HIS A 291 7.05 1.55 -1.90
CA HIS A 291 7.51 0.64 -0.88
C HIS A 291 7.23 -0.80 -1.30
N PHE A 292 8.24 -1.67 -1.20
CA PHE A 292 8.09 -3.09 -1.46
C PHE A 292 7.99 -3.83 -0.14
N ASP A 293 6.77 -4.19 0.27
CA ASP A 293 6.52 -5.14 1.35
C ASP A 293 6.36 -6.54 0.75
N TYR A 294 7.47 -7.28 0.68
CA TYR A 294 7.53 -8.59 0.04
C TYR A 294 8.46 -9.51 0.84
N LYS A 295 8.55 -10.78 0.47
CA LYS A 295 9.44 -11.76 1.07
C LYS A 295 10.27 -12.46 -0.01
N PRO A 296 11.61 -12.48 0.11
CA PRO A 296 12.44 -13.37 -0.68
C PRO A 296 12.03 -14.82 -0.40
N SER A 297 11.73 -15.58 -1.45
CA SER A 297 11.25 -16.97 -1.34
C SER A 297 12.10 -17.79 -0.37
N ARG A 298 11.45 -18.70 0.36
CA ARG A 298 12.12 -19.57 1.37
C ARG A 298 13.28 -20.40 0.80
N THR A 299 13.25 -20.67 -0.49
CA THR A 299 14.27 -21.42 -1.25
C THR A 299 15.59 -20.68 -1.42
N GLU A 300 15.59 -19.36 -1.24
CA GLU A 300 16.75 -18.52 -1.55
C GLU A 300 17.73 -18.43 -0.37
N ASP A 301 19.02 -18.34 -0.70
CA ASP A 301 20.05 -17.83 0.22
C ASP A 301 20.11 -16.29 0.14
N TYR A 302 21.11 -15.68 0.78
CA TYR A 302 21.27 -14.22 0.74
C TYR A 302 21.60 -13.65 -0.65
N ALA A 303 22.16 -14.43 -1.57
CA ALA A 303 22.34 -13.96 -2.95
C ALA A 303 20.96 -13.80 -3.61
N GLY A 304 20.07 -14.79 -3.46
CA GLY A 304 18.70 -14.70 -3.95
C GLY A 304 17.86 -13.61 -3.27
N VAL A 305 18.10 -13.33 -1.98
CA VAL A 305 17.51 -12.16 -1.28
C VAL A 305 17.81 -10.86 -2.03
N TRP A 306 19.09 -10.60 -2.31
CA TRP A 306 19.48 -9.36 -2.99
C TRP A 306 19.04 -9.34 -4.47
N GLU A 307 18.97 -10.47 -5.15
CA GLU A 307 18.38 -10.55 -6.50
C GLU A 307 16.88 -10.23 -6.49
N SER A 308 16.14 -10.71 -5.49
CA SER A 308 14.71 -10.41 -5.38
C SER A 308 14.44 -8.94 -5.03
N ALA A 309 15.31 -8.28 -4.26
CA ALA A 309 15.22 -6.84 -4.00
C ALA A 309 15.45 -6.03 -5.29
N LYS A 310 16.46 -6.40 -6.10
CA LYS A 310 16.68 -5.81 -7.43
C LYS A 310 15.50 -6.05 -8.36
N ALA A 311 14.91 -7.25 -8.32
CA ALA A 311 13.81 -7.63 -9.19
C ALA A 311 12.59 -6.73 -8.98
N ASN A 312 12.25 -6.38 -7.74
CA ASN A 312 11.17 -5.44 -7.42
C ASN A 312 11.34 -4.08 -8.14
N MET A 313 12.49 -3.43 -7.94
CA MET A 313 12.79 -2.14 -8.57
C MET A 313 12.83 -2.26 -10.10
N ARG A 314 13.43 -3.34 -10.61
CA ARG A 314 13.49 -3.59 -12.06
C ARG A 314 12.11 -3.78 -12.65
N MET A 315 11.23 -4.56 -12.02
CA MET A 315 9.86 -4.78 -12.50
C MET A 315 9.10 -3.47 -12.58
N TYR A 316 9.16 -2.63 -11.54
CA TYR A 316 8.53 -1.32 -11.56
C TYR A 316 9.04 -0.44 -12.72
N LEU A 317 10.36 -0.31 -12.86
CA LEU A 317 10.99 0.52 -13.90
C LEU A 317 10.66 0.02 -15.31
N LEU A 318 10.63 -1.31 -15.52
CA LEU A 318 10.24 -1.89 -16.78
C LEU A 318 8.78 -1.56 -17.08
N LEU A 319 7.85 -1.80 -16.15
CA LEU A 319 6.43 -1.49 -16.34
C LEU A 319 6.19 0.01 -16.59
N LYS A 320 6.91 0.89 -15.90
CA LYS A 320 6.89 2.34 -16.10
C LYS A 320 7.30 2.73 -17.52
N GLU A 321 8.37 2.13 -18.05
CA GLU A 321 8.79 2.32 -19.45
C GLU A 321 7.67 1.92 -20.43
N ARG A 322 6.97 0.80 -20.18
CA ARG A 322 5.88 0.35 -21.08
C ARG A 322 4.65 1.24 -20.95
N ALA A 323 4.30 1.69 -19.74
CA ALA A 323 3.16 2.58 -19.52
C ALA A 323 3.38 3.92 -20.24
N GLN A 324 4.58 4.47 -20.17
CA GLN A 324 4.94 5.67 -20.90
C GLN A 324 4.85 5.48 -22.43
N ALA A 325 5.36 4.36 -22.96
CA ALA A 325 5.26 4.04 -24.38
C ALA A 325 3.79 3.86 -24.83
N PHE A 326 3.00 3.14 -24.04
CA PHE A 326 1.56 2.94 -24.26
C PHE A 326 0.82 4.28 -24.36
N ARG A 327 1.02 5.20 -23.41
CA ARG A 327 0.37 6.53 -23.42
C ARG A 327 0.83 7.42 -24.58
N ALA A 328 2.06 7.25 -25.06
CA ALA A 328 2.61 8.05 -26.17
C ALA A 328 2.18 7.57 -27.56
N ASP A 329 1.81 6.29 -27.69
CA ASP A 329 1.46 5.65 -28.96
C ASP A 329 0.21 6.33 -29.61
N PRO A 330 0.32 6.86 -30.84
CA PRO A 330 -0.81 7.42 -31.57
C PRO A 330 -1.97 6.44 -31.75
N GLU A 331 -1.71 5.15 -31.98
CA GLU A 331 -2.78 4.13 -32.15
C GLU A 331 -3.53 3.89 -30.84
N VAL A 332 -2.83 3.95 -29.71
CA VAL A 332 -3.46 3.87 -28.38
C VAL A 332 -4.32 5.10 -28.14
N ARG A 333 -3.86 6.31 -28.49
CA ARG A 333 -4.65 7.54 -28.36
C ARG A 333 -5.91 7.52 -29.23
N GLU A 334 -5.81 7.01 -30.45
CA GLU A 334 -6.96 6.78 -31.32
C GLU A 334 -7.93 5.77 -30.70
N ALA A 335 -7.43 4.64 -30.18
CA ALA A 335 -8.26 3.63 -29.55
C ALA A 335 -8.96 4.17 -28.28
N LEU A 336 -8.26 4.95 -27.45
CA LEU A 336 -8.84 5.63 -26.27
C LEU A 336 -9.98 6.58 -26.67
N ALA A 337 -9.79 7.36 -27.73
CA ALA A 337 -10.81 8.26 -28.25
C ALA A 337 -12.03 7.50 -28.80
N ALA A 338 -11.81 6.45 -29.61
CA ALA A 338 -12.89 5.61 -30.13
C ALA A 338 -13.69 4.93 -29.00
N SER A 339 -13.01 4.54 -27.91
CA SER A 339 -13.60 3.95 -26.72
C SER A 339 -14.32 4.94 -25.80
N GLY A 340 -14.30 6.24 -26.08
CA GLY A 340 -14.98 7.26 -25.25
C GLY A 340 -14.39 7.39 -23.84
N VAL A 341 -13.14 6.97 -23.61
CA VAL A 341 -12.57 6.94 -22.25
C VAL A 341 -12.48 8.33 -21.63
N ALA A 342 -12.14 9.35 -22.44
CA ALA A 342 -12.06 10.73 -21.98
C ALA A 342 -13.43 11.41 -21.86
N GLU A 343 -14.45 10.93 -22.58
CA GLU A 343 -15.83 11.45 -22.55
C GLU A 343 -16.44 11.28 -21.14
N LEU A 344 -16.01 10.25 -20.40
CA LEU A 344 -16.42 10.03 -19.01
C LEU A 344 -15.99 11.16 -18.04
N ALA A 345 -15.00 11.98 -18.42
CA ALA A 345 -14.58 13.12 -17.62
C ALA A 345 -15.50 14.34 -17.80
N GLU A 346 -16.37 14.34 -18.81
CA GLU A 346 -17.36 15.39 -19.04
C GLU A 346 -18.51 15.24 -18.03
N PRO A 347 -18.90 16.32 -17.31
CA PRO A 347 -20.07 16.29 -16.45
C PRO A 347 -21.32 15.88 -17.25
N THR A 348 -22.12 14.96 -16.68
CA THR A 348 -23.36 14.51 -17.33
C THR A 348 -24.37 15.63 -17.51
N LEU A 349 -24.46 16.55 -16.54
CA LEU A 349 -25.25 17.77 -16.68
C LEU A 349 -24.36 18.90 -17.17
N ALA A 350 -24.86 19.69 -18.11
CA ALA A 350 -24.15 20.84 -18.64
C ALA A 350 -23.96 21.93 -17.56
N GLU A 351 -22.98 22.82 -17.77
CA GLU A 351 -22.75 23.93 -16.85
C GLU A 351 -23.98 24.83 -16.75
N GLY A 352 -24.54 24.91 -15.54
CA GLY A 352 -25.74 25.70 -15.25
C GLY A 352 -27.07 25.02 -15.58
N GLU A 353 -27.06 23.79 -16.10
CA GLU A 353 -28.28 23.02 -16.38
C GLU A 353 -28.99 22.66 -15.06
N THR A 354 -30.26 23.04 -14.95
CA THR A 354 -31.08 22.66 -13.80
C THR A 354 -31.76 21.31 -14.02
N ILE A 355 -32.24 20.69 -12.95
CA ILE A 355 -33.07 19.48 -13.06
C ILE A 355 -34.34 19.74 -13.89
N THR A 356 -34.89 20.95 -13.84
CA THR A 356 -36.05 21.31 -14.67
C THR A 356 -35.69 21.37 -16.15
N ASP A 357 -34.51 21.89 -16.50
CA ASP A 357 -34.03 21.92 -17.88
C ASP A 357 -33.77 20.49 -18.38
N PHE A 358 -33.06 19.67 -17.59
CA PHE A 358 -32.77 18.28 -17.93
C PHE A 358 -34.05 17.44 -18.13
N LEU A 359 -35.07 17.62 -17.28
CA LEU A 359 -36.37 16.95 -17.45
C LEU A 359 -37.18 17.50 -18.63
N ALA A 360 -36.90 18.71 -19.08
CA ALA A 360 -37.57 19.30 -20.24
C ALA A 360 -36.86 18.93 -21.57
N ASP A 361 -35.60 18.50 -21.51
CA ASP A 361 -34.85 18.04 -22.68
C ASP A 361 -35.30 16.66 -23.12
N ARG A 362 -36.23 16.66 -24.08
CA ARG A 362 -36.76 15.45 -24.71
C ARG A 362 -35.68 14.60 -25.37
N GLY A 363 -34.55 15.19 -25.79
CA GLY A 363 -33.44 14.47 -26.40
C GLY A 363 -32.71 13.52 -25.44
N THR A 364 -32.86 13.71 -24.13
CA THR A 364 -32.24 12.86 -23.10
C THR A 364 -33.12 11.65 -22.73
N PHE A 365 -34.40 11.63 -23.13
CA PHE A 365 -35.30 10.53 -22.82
C PHE A 365 -36.38 10.26 -23.89
N GLU A 366 -37.38 11.14 -24.08
CA GLU A 366 -38.54 10.85 -24.96
C GLU A 366 -38.19 10.67 -26.44
N GLU A 367 -37.13 11.33 -26.90
CA GLU A 367 -36.63 11.31 -28.27
C GLU A 367 -35.25 10.66 -28.39
N PHE A 368 -34.68 10.22 -27.26
CA PHE A 368 -33.46 9.42 -27.26
C PHE A 368 -33.76 8.05 -27.88
N ASP A 369 -32.96 7.61 -28.85
CA ASP A 369 -33.06 6.29 -29.46
C ASP A 369 -32.09 5.32 -28.78
N PRO A 370 -32.53 4.55 -27.76
CA PRO A 370 -31.66 3.62 -27.05
C PRO A 370 -31.22 2.44 -27.93
N ASP A 371 -32.00 2.07 -28.93
CA ASP A 371 -31.69 0.95 -29.82
C ASP A 371 -30.54 1.33 -30.75
N ALA A 372 -30.61 2.52 -31.38
CA ALA A 372 -29.51 3.03 -32.19
C ALA A 372 -28.24 3.29 -31.35
N ALA A 373 -28.38 3.81 -30.12
CA ALA A 373 -27.24 4.01 -29.22
C ALA A 373 -26.56 2.69 -28.82
N ALA A 374 -27.34 1.63 -28.61
CA ALA A 374 -26.83 0.29 -28.26
C ALA A 374 -26.04 -0.38 -29.38
N GLU A 375 -26.20 0.04 -30.64
CA GLU A 375 -25.40 -0.45 -31.76
C GLU A 375 -23.93 0.02 -31.72
N ARG A 376 -23.60 1.04 -30.89
CA ARG A 376 -22.22 1.53 -30.72
C ARG A 376 -21.32 0.47 -30.09
N GLY A 377 -20.38 -0.06 -30.88
CA GLY A 377 -19.25 -0.83 -30.35
C GLY A 377 -18.17 0.07 -29.73
N PHE A 378 -17.79 -0.18 -28.48
CA PHE A 378 -16.77 0.63 -27.77
C PHE A 378 -15.31 0.23 -28.07
N GLY A 379 -15.07 -0.89 -28.74
CA GLY A 379 -13.70 -1.29 -29.15
C GLY A 379 -12.73 -1.62 -28.00
N PHE A 380 -13.20 -1.84 -26.77
CA PHE A 380 -12.35 -2.06 -25.60
C PHE A 380 -11.36 -3.24 -25.75
N VAL A 381 -11.72 -4.30 -26.48
CA VAL A 381 -10.81 -5.43 -26.74
C VAL A 381 -9.59 -5.00 -27.54
N ARG A 382 -9.75 -4.13 -28.56
CA ARG A 382 -8.62 -3.59 -29.33
C ARG A 382 -7.72 -2.76 -28.43
N LEU A 383 -8.30 -1.88 -27.62
CA LEU A 383 -7.55 -1.04 -26.68
C LEU A 383 -6.74 -1.89 -25.68
N ASN A 384 -7.37 -2.93 -25.11
CA ASN A 384 -6.69 -3.84 -24.18
C ASN A 384 -5.58 -4.66 -24.88
N GLN A 385 -5.81 -5.11 -26.12
CA GLN A 385 -4.76 -5.82 -26.86
C GLN A 385 -3.54 -4.93 -27.10
N LEU A 386 -3.74 -3.65 -27.46
CA LEU A 386 -2.64 -2.71 -27.60
C LEU A 386 -1.86 -2.55 -26.28
N ALA A 387 -2.55 -2.47 -25.14
CA ALA A 387 -1.90 -2.42 -23.82
C ALA A 387 -1.03 -3.67 -23.57
N ILE A 388 -1.55 -4.87 -23.87
CA ILE A 388 -0.80 -6.13 -23.73
C ILE A 388 0.40 -6.17 -24.69
N ASP A 389 0.24 -5.72 -25.93
CA ASP A 389 1.33 -5.66 -26.90
C ASP A 389 2.48 -4.77 -26.40
N HIS A 390 2.15 -3.63 -25.76
CA HIS A 390 3.14 -2.77 -25.08
C HIS A 390 3.82 -3.49 -23.92
N VAL A 391 3.06 -4.18 -23.06
CA VAL A 391 3.61 -4.99 -21.94
C VAL A 391 4.63 -6.03 -22.45
N LEU A 392 4.28 -6.73 -23.52
CA LEU A 392 5.08 -7.81 -24.12
C LEU A 392 6.21 -7.31 -25.04
N ARG A 393 6.35 -5.98 -25.24
CA ARG A 393 7.27 -5.37 -26.20
C ARG A 393 7.07 -5.85 -27.65
N ALA A 394 5.82 -6.04 -28.04
CA ALA A 394 5.43 -6.27 -29.42
C ALA A 394 5.22 -4.96 -30.21
N ARG A 395 5.36 -3.79 -29.56
CA ARG A 395 5.32 -2.44 -30.15
C ARG A 395 6.40 -1.53 -29.58
#